data_AF-A0A352FM24-F1
#
_entry.id   AF-A0A352FM24-F1
#
_cell.length_a   1.000
_cell.length_b   1.000
_cell.length_c   1.000
_cell.angle_alpha   90.00
_cell.angle_beta   90.00
_cell.angle_gamma   90.00
#
_symmetry.space_group_name_H-M   'P 1'
#
loop_
_entity.id
_entity.type
_entity.pdbx_description
1 polymer ?
#
loop_
_entity_poly.entity_id
_entity_poly.type
_entity_poly.pdbx_seq_one_letter_code
_entity_poly.pdbx_strand_id
1 'polypeptide(L)'
;MCRRWPKAEGPERGQACDLCDFADLYTGFLQRAPDDSGYAYWLDQLNNHGDTRSNQISSFGGCDEFVANVAALALAGSSNSLRYVLSDVQGSTRAVMNNNSSSSTVLARHDYLPFGEELGAIGGRTSGQGYNASDNNRWKYGMTERDATSGLDHTWFRKYENLSGRWTSPDPYHGSEYISQPQSFNRYSYSVNDPVNIVDPDGLDGFGATRRMLGSASCRGLFGPIDPLKKLDTLKNSNWGQACD
;
A
#
# COMPACT_ATOMS: atom_id res chain seq x y z
N MET A 1 -0.87 10.13 -37.37
CA MET A 1 -0.38 11.53 -37.41
C MET A 1 -1.10 12.32 -36.34
N CYS A 2 -0.41 12.68 -35.25
CA CYS A 2 -0.92 13.59 -34.22
C CYS A 2 -1.29 14.94 -34.87
N ARG A 3 -2.55 15.36 -34.78
CA ARG A 3 -2.94 16.72 -35.15
C ARG A 3 -3.00 17.59 -33.90
N ARG A 4 -2.09 18.56 -33.90
CA ARG A 4 -1.92 19.68 -32.99
C ARG A 4 -3.21 20.51 -32.93
N TRP A 5 -3.73 20.75 -31.73
CA TRP A 5 -4.84 21.67 -31.49
C TRP A 5 -4.47 23.10 -31.90
N PRO A 6 -5.36 23.86 -32.58
CA PRO A 6 -5.07 25.22 -33.00
C PRO A 6 -5.14 26.18 -31.81
N LYS A 7 -4.20 27.13 -31.77
CA LYS A 7 -4.25 28.28 -30.86
C LYS A 7 -5.48 29.12 -31.20
N ALA A 8 -6.46 29.18 -30.30
CA ALA A 8 -7.50 30.19 -30.35
C ALA A 8 -6.96 31.48 -29.70
N GLU A 9 -6.96 32.55 -30.48
CA GLU A 9 -6.70 33.91 -30.01
C GLU A 9 -7.90 34.36 -29.16
N GLY A 10 -7.63 34.86 -27.96
CA GLY A 10 -8.64 35.02 -26.90
C GLY A 10 -9.44 36.31 -26.96
N PRO A 11 -10.48 36.38 -26.10
CA PRO A 11 -10.65 37.48 -25.18
C PRO A 11 -10.38 37.01 -23.74
N GLU A 12 -9.59 37.84 -23.06
CA GLU A 12 -9.38 38.03 -21.62
C GLU A 12 -9.28 36.83 -20.65
N ARG A 13 -8.19 36.88 -19.87
CA ARG A 13 -7.61 35.88 -18.96
C ARG A 13 -8.46 35.49 -17.73
N GLY A 14 -9.78 35.60 -17.79
CA GLY A 14 -10.70 35.31 -16.68
C GLY A 14 -11.74 34.22 -16.93
N GLN A 15 -12.06 33.85 -18.18
CA GLN A 15 -13.19 32.94 -18.49
C GLN A 15 -12.78 31.54 -18.98
N ALA A 16 -11.49 31.30 -19.23
CA ALA A 16 -11.01 30.02 -19.75
C ALA A 16 -10.85 28.92 -18.68
N CYS A 17 -10.97 29.26 -17.38
CA CYS A 17 -10.69 28.35 -16.25
C CYS A 17 -11.95 27.87 -15.51
N ASP A 18 -13.16 28.28 -15.92
CA ASP A 18 -14.43 27.73 -15.40
C ASP A 18 -15.03 26.68 -16.36
N LEU A 19 -14.71 26.78 -17.65
CA LEU A 19 -15.21 25.89 -18.71
C LEU A 19 -14.51 24.53 -18.75
N CYS A 20 -13.26 24.43 -18.30
CA CYS A 20 -12.53 23.15 -18.22
C CYS A 20 -12.85 22.34 -16.97
N ASP A 21 -13.16 23.00 -15.85
CA ASP A 21 -13.19 22.34 -14.54
C ASP A 21 -14.35 21.36 -14.38
N PHE A 22 -15.56 21.70 -14.85
CA PHE A 22 -16.71 20.79 -14.69
C PHE A 22 -16.66 19.62 -15.66
N ALA A 23 -16.25 19.82 -16.91
CA ALA A 23 -16.08 18.74 -17.87
C ALA A 23 -15.00 17.74 -17.40
N ASP A 24 -13.94 18.24 -16.75
CA ASP A 24 -12.88 17.42 -16.15
C ASP A 24 -13.39 16.64 -14.92
N LEU A 25 -14.31 17.19 -14.12
CA LEU A 25 -14.94 16.45 -13.00
C LEU A 25 -15.85 15.32 -13.49
N TYR A 26 -16.69 15.58 -14.50
CA TYR A 26 -17.54 14.55 -15.11
C TYR A 26 -16.71 13.43 -15.75
N THR A 27 -15.65 13.77 -16.46
CA THR A 27 -14.77 12.75 -17.07
C THR A 27 -13.90 12.03 -16.04
N GLY A 28 -13.44 12.72 -14.98
CA GLY A 28 -12.62 12.14 -13.93
C GLY A 28 -13.38 11.22 -12.97
N PHE A 29 -14.58 11.60 -12.55
CA PHE A 29 -15.41 10.79 -11.64
C PHE A 29 -16.34 9.85 -12.41
N LEU A 30 -17.08 10.35 -13.40
CA LEU A 30 -18.17 9.60 -14.03
C LEU A 30 -17.79 8.98 -15.38
N GLN A 31 -16.57 9.23 -15.88
CA GLN A 31 -16.08 8.73 -17.18
C GLN A 31 -16.98 9.07 -18.37
N ARG A 32 -17.75 10.16 -18.29
CA ARG A 32 -18.62 10.65 -19.36
C ARG A 32 -18.56 12.18 -19.47
N ALA A 33 -19.10 12.71 -20.57
CA ALA A 33 -19.32 14.15 -20.70
C ALA A 33 -20.55 14.58 -19.87
N PRO A 34 -20.59 15.83 -19.37
CA PRO A 34 -21.78 16.39 -18.77
C PRO A 34 -22.90 16.50 -19.82
N ASP A 35 -24.14 16.27 -19.38
CA ASP A 35 -25.33 16.66 -20.12
C ASP A 35 -25.62 18.16 -19.92
N ASP A 36 -26.35 18.77 -20.87
CA ASP A 36 -26.62 20.21 -20.88
C ASP A 36 -27.34 20.67 -19.61
N SER A 37 -28.23 19.84 -19.06
CA SER A 37 -28.96 20.10 -17.81
C SER A 37 -28.06 20.04 -16.57
N GLY A 38 -27.23 19.00 -16.45
CA GLY A 38 -26.32 18.82 -15.33
C GLY A 38 -25.27 19.92 -15.30
N TYR A 39 -24.71 20.28 -16.46
CA TYR A 39 -23.77 21.39 -16.57
C TYR A 39 -24.38 22.72 -16.09
N ALA A 40 -25.59 23.04 -16.56
CA ALA A 40 -26.29 24.26 -16.18
C ALA A 40 -26.59 24.32 -14.68
N TYR A 41 -26.97 23.18 -14.07
CA TYR A 41 -27.22 23.08 -12.65
C TYR A 41 -25.98 23.38 -11.80
N TRP A 42 -24.86 22.73 -12.08
CA TRP A 42 -23.63 22.94 -11.30
C TRP A 42 -23.05 24.36 -11.43
N LEU A 43 -23.22 24.95 -12.61
CA LEU A 43 -22.84 26.34 -12.86
C LEU A 43 -23.74 27.32 -12.09
N ASP A 44 -25.03 27.04 -11.99
CA ASP A 44 -26.00 27.82 -11.20
C ASP A 44 -25.73 27.72 -9.70
N GLN A 45 -25.39 26.52 -9.21
CA GLN A 45 -25.01 26.32 -7.80
C GLN A 45 -23.79 27.17 -7.39
N LEU A 46 -22.78 27.24 -8.26
CA LEU A 46 -21.58 28.04 -8.03
C LEU A 46 -21.87 29.55 -8.08
N ASN A 47 -22.64 30.00 -9.08
CA ASN A 47 -22.83 31.42 -9.37
C ASN A 47 -23.93 32.08 -8.55
N ASN A 48 -24.99 31.34 -8.22
CA ASN A 48 -26.22 31.90 -7.67
C ASN A 48 -26.58 31.35 -6.29
N HIS A 49 -26.01 30.21 -5.88
CA HIS A 49 -26.35 29.56 -4.60
C HIS A 49 -25.20 29.51 -3.59
N GLY A 50 -24.06 30.14 -3.90
CA GLY A 50 -22.93 30.27 -2.97
C GLY A 50 -22.17 28.96 -2.72
N ASP A 51 -22.31 27.99 -3.62
CA ASP A 51 -21.57 26.74 -3.54
C ASP A 51 -20.10 26.97 -3.88
N THR A 52 -19.23 26.11 -3.35
CA THR A 52 -17.77 26.21 -3.56
C THR A 52 -17.28 25.03 -4.38
N ARG A 53 -16.21 25.23 -5.16
CA ARG A 53 -15.60 24.15 -5.96
C ARG A 53 -15.22 22.92 -5.11
N SER A 54 -14.80 23.09 -3.85
CA SER A 54 -14.48 21.94 -2.99
C SER A 54 -15.71 21.13 -2.59
N ASN A 55 -16.84 21.80 -2.36
CA ASN A 55 -18.11 21.11 -2.10
C ASN A 55 -18.57 20.34 -3.33
N GLN A 56 -18.46 20.93 -4.52
CA GLN A 56 -18.82 20.26 -5.76
C GLN A 56 -17.96 19.03 -6.04
N ILE A 57 -16.64 19.11 -5.87
CA ILE A 57 -15.75 17.95 -5.95
C ILE A 57 -16.17 16.85 -4.96
N SER A 58 -16.58 17.25 -3.76
CA SER A 58 -17.05 16.31 -2.73
C SER A 58 -18.39 15.68 -3.12
N SER A 59 -19.30 16.43 -3.75
CA SER A 59 -20.57 15.94 -4.29
C SER A 59 -20.37 14.95 -5.44
N PHE A 60 -19.41 15.19 -6.35
CA PHE A 60 -19.04 14.22 -7.40
C PHE A 60 -18.41 12.94 -6.81
N GLY A 61 -17.59 13.08 -5.76
CA GLY A 61 -17.01 11.93 -5.06
C GLY A 61 -18.00 11.14 -4.21
N GLY A 62 -19.16 11.70 -3.91
CA GLY A 62 -20.22 11.09 -3.09
C GLY A 62 -21.46 10.66 -3.86
N CYS A 63 -21.56 10.95 -5.17
CA CYS A 63 -22.76 10.62 -5.92
C CYS A 63 -22.92 9.11 -6.16
N ASP A 64 -24.15 8.64 -6.21
CA ASP A 64 -24.47 7.21 -6.34
C ASP A 64 -23.89 6.60 -7.63
N GLU A 65 -23.83 7.36 -8.71
CA GLU A 65 -23.22 6.94 -9.98
C GLU A 65 -21.72 6.66 -9.81
N PHE A 66 -20.99 7.56 -9.15
CA PHE A 66 -19.56 7.37 -8.88
C PHE A 66 -19.33 6.21 -7.90
N VAL A 67 -20.13 6.13 -6.84
CA VAL A 67 -20.06 5.03 -5.86
C VAL A 67 -20.33 3.69 -6.53
N ALA A 68 -21.30 3.61 -7.44
CA ALA A 68 -21.59 2.41 -8.22
C ALA A 68 -20.47 2.03 -9.19
N ASN A 69 -19.87 3.01 -9.87
CA ASN A 69 -18.72 2.79 -10.75
C ASN A 69 -17.50 2.27 -9.97
N VAL A 70 -17.21 2.87 -8.81
CA VAL A 70 -16.14 2.40 -7.91
C VAL A 70 -16.47 1.03 -7.32
N ALA A 71 -17.72 0.76 -6.96
CA ALA A 71 -18.16 -0.54 -6.45
C ALA A 71 -18.10 -1.64 -7.51
N ALA A 72 -18.31 -1.32 -8.79
CA ALA A 72 -18.14 -2.26 -9.90
C ALA A 72 -16.66 -2.55 -10.20
N LEU A 73 -15.76 -1.59 -9.93
CA LEU A 73 -14.31 -1.77 -9.97
C LEU A 73 -13.78 -2.51 -8.73
N ALA A 74 -14.47 -2.38 -7.60
CA ALA A 74 -14.19 -3.18 -6.42
C ALA A 74 -14.58 -4.63 -6.70
N LEU A 75 -13.64 -5.56 -6.49
CA LEU A 75 -13.91 -6.99 -6.55
C LEU A 75 -15.03 -7.32 -5.54
N ALA A 76 -16.26 -7.51 -6.04
CA ALA A 76 -17.41 -7.96 -5.28
C ALA A 76 -17.07 -9.31 -4.62
N GLY A 77 -16.68 -9.28 -3.34
CA GLY A 77 -16.26 -10.46 -2.61
C GLY A 77 -15.34 -10.22 -1.43
N SER A 78 -14.68 -9.07 -1.30
CA SER A 78 -14.00 -8.74 -0.04
C SER A 78 -15.03 -8.23 0.95
N SER A 79 -15.50 -9.10 1.85
CA SER A 79 -15.85 -8.60 3.17
C SER A 79 -14.71 -7.71 3.64
N ASN A 80 -14.99 -6.52 4.18
CA ASN A 80 -14.01 -5.65 4.84
C ASN A 80 -13.50 -6.30 6.15
N SER A 81 -13.14 -7.57 6.07
CA SER A 81 -12.54 -8.37 7.12
C SER A 81 -11.10 -7.90 7.23
N LEU A 82 -10.90 -6.98 8.17
CA LEU A 82 -9.57 -6.55 8.57
C LEU A 82 -8.80 -7.78 9.07
N ARG A 83 -7.62 -7.99 8.50
CA ARG A 83 -6.68 -9.00 8.98
C ARG A 83 -5.49 -8.30 9.61
N TYR A 84 -5.10 -8.77 10.78
CA TYR A 84 -3.92 -8.28 11.46
C TYR A 84 -2.75 -9.23 11.22
N VAL A 85 -1.63 -8.66 10.79
CA VAL A 85 -0.36 -9.37 10.66
C VAL A 85 0.46 -9.06 11.90
N LEU A 86 0.84 -10.09 12.65
CA LEU A 86 1.73 -9.97 13.80
C LEU A 86 3.13 -10.34 13.35
N SER A 87 4.06 -9.40 13.44
CA SER A 87 5.46 -9.59 13.05
C SER A 87 6.38 -9.83 14.25
N ASP A 88 7.54 -10.42 14.02
CA ASP A 88 8.63 -10.45 14.98
C ASP A 88 9.50 -9.18 14.92
N VAL A 89 10.61 -9.19 15.67
CA VAL A 89 11.54 -8.05 15.79
C VAL A 89 12.26 -7.72 14.47
N GLN A 90 12.38 -8.69 13.57
CA GLN A 90 12.98 -8.49 12.25
C GLN A 90 11.93 -8.12 11.19
N GLY A 91 10.65 -8.05 11.59
CA GLY A 91 9.53 -7.77 10.70
C GLY A 91 9.02 -8.98 9.93
N SER A 92 9.44 -10.20 10.28
CA SER A 92 8.89 -11.43 9.68
C SER A 92 7.51 -11.72 10.26
N THR A 93 6.54 -12.07 9.42
CA THR A 93 5.18 -12.41 9.87
C THR A 93 5.17 -13.69 10.68
N ARG A 94 4.63 -13.67 11.90
CA ARG A 94 4.50 -14.84 12.79
C ARG A 94 3.07 -15.36 12.93
N ALA A 95 2.08 -14.49 12.82
CA ALA A 95 0.69 -14.90 12.83
C ALA A 95 -0.18 -13.94 12.01
N VAL A 96 -1.22 -14.49 11.40
CA VAL A 96 -2.28 -13.72 10.75
C VAL A 96 -3.57 -13.97 11.52
N MET A 97 -4.21 -12.91 11.98
CA MET A 97 -5.45 -12.97 12.74
C MET A 97 -6.59 -12.30 11.97
N ASN A 98 -7.78 -12.88 12.06
CA ASN A 98 -8.99 -12.24 11.58
C ASN A 98 -9.53 -11.27 12.64
N ASN A 99 -10.08 -10.15 12.20
CA ASN A 99 -11.03 -9.37 12.95
C ASN A 99 -12.37 -9.38 12.21
N ASN A 100 -13.15 -10.42 12.49
CA ASN A 100 -14.56 -10.41 12.15
C ASN A 100 -15.28 -9.87 13.38
N SER A 101 -16.17 -8.88 13.23
CA SER A 101 -16.73 -8.09 14.33
C SER A 101 -17.41 -8.88 15.47
N SER A 102 -17.58 -10.19 15.31
CA SER A 102 -18.14 -11.14 16.27
C SER A 102 -17.16 -12.19 16.82
N SER A 103 -15.96 -12.36 16.23
CA SER A 103 -14.93 -13.30 16.71
C SER A 103 -13.55 -13.02 16.10
N SER A 104 -12.52 -13.02 16.95
CA SER A 104 -11.11 -12.89 16.55
C SER A 104 -10.39 -14.22 16.75
N THR A 105 -9.87 -14.79 15.67
CA THR A 105 -9.14 -16.06 15.68
C THR A 105 -7.84 -15.96 14.88
N VAL A 106 -6.86 -16.79 15.25
CA VAL A 106 -5.62 -16.95 14.47
C VAL A 106 -5.94 -17.79 13.24
N LEU A 107 -5.74 -17.23 12.06
CA LEU A 107 -5.94 -17.89 10.77
C LEU A 107 -4.74 -18.75 10.40
N ALA A 108 -3.54 -18.19 10.54
CA ALA A 108 -2.29 -18.84 10.17
C ALA A 108 -1.17 -18.45 11.13
N ARG A 109 -0.22 -19.38 11.31
CA ARG A 109 1.03 -19.16 12.03
C ARG A 109 2.19 -19.54 11.10
N HIS A 110 3.20 -18.68 11.11
CA HIS A 110 4.39 -18.84 10.29
C HIS A 110 5.62 -18.77 11.19
N ASP A 111 6.49 -19.75 11.04
CA ASP A 111 7.81 -19.77 11.66
C ASP A 111 8.84 -19.97 10.56
N TYR A 112 10.02 -19.40 10.72
CA TYR A 112 11.06 -19.47 9.70
C TYR A 112 12.36 -20.04 10.26
N LEU A 113 13.11 -20.72 9.40
CA LEU A 113 14.54 -20.98 9.59
C LEU A 113 15.33 -19.66 9.46
N PRO A 114 16.60 -19.62 9.92
CA PRO A 114 17.38 -18.39 9.92
C PRO A 114 17.41 -17.66 8.58
N PHE A 115 17.44 -18.37 7.45
CA PHE A 115 17.47 -17.80 6.10
C PHE A 115 16.08 -17.61 5.46
N GLY A 116 14.99 -17.70 6.22
CA GLY A 116 13.65 -17.36 5.74
C GLY A 116 12.88 -18.47 5.04
N GLU A 117 13.40 -19.70 5.05
CA GLU A 117 12.61 -20.89 4.74
C GLU A 117 11.49 -21.06 5.76
N GLU A 118 10.28 -21.34 5.31
CA GLU A 118 9.14 -21.50 6.20
C GLU A 118 9.09 -22.91 6.80
N LEU A 119 8.95 -22.97 8.12
CA LEU A 119 8.73 -24.21 8.85
C LEU A 119 7.24 -24.51 8.89
N GLY A 120 6.89 -25.66 8.31
CA GLY A 120 5.53 -26.17 8.35
C GLY A 120 5.12 -26.81 9.68
N ALA A 121 4.10 -27.65 9.61
CA ALA A 121 3.62 -28.44 10.74
C ALA A 121 4.60 -29.58 11.08
N ILE A 122 5.64 -29.24 11.85
CA ILE A 122 6.69 -30.18 12.30
C ILE A 122 6.96 -30.05 13.80
N GLY A 123 7.14 -31.18 14.47
CA GLY A 123 7.36 -31.25 15.92
C GLY A 123 6.14 -30.70 16.69
N GLY A 124 6.36 -29.71 17.55
CA GLY A 124 5.29 -29.06 18.33
C GLY A 124 4.40 -28.10 17.54
N ARG A 125 4.63 -27.93 16.23
CA ARG A 125 3.83 -27.08 15.34
C ARG A 125 2.77 -27.93 14.67
N THR A 126 1.53 -27.82 15.11
CA THR A 126 0.42 -28.63 14.58
C THR A 126 -0.46 -27.83 13.63
N SER A 127 -1.10 -28.51 12.67
CA SER A 127 -2.07 -27.88 11.76
C SER A 127 -3.27 -27.29 12.51
N GLY A 128 -3.69 -27.91 13.62
CA GLY A 128 -4.75 -27.39 14.49
C GLY A 128 -4.44 -26.04 15.15
N GLN A 129 -3.15 -25.67 15.26
CA GLN A 129 -2.73 -24.35 15.76
C GLN A 129 -2.57 -23.30 14.65
N GLY A 130 -2.82 -23.67 13.39
CA GLY A 130 -2.69 -22.80 12.23
C GLY A 130 -1.33 -22.85 11.52
N TYR A 131 -0.45 -23.79 11.84
CA TYR A 131 0.78 -24.03 11.04
C TYR A 131 0.44 -24.77 9.75
N ASN A 132 1.13 -24.46 8.64
CA ASN A 132 0.76 -24.91 7.28
C ASN A 132 -0.65 -24.47 6.81
N ALA A 133 -1.29 -23.53 7.50
CA ALA A 133 -2.55 -22.97 7.04
C ALA A 133 -2.33 -22.11 5.80
N SER A 134 -3.22 -22.24 4.82
CA SER A 134 -3.19 -21.38 3.63
C SER A 134 -3.71 -20.00 3.96
N ASP A 135 -2.95 -18.98 3.57
CA ASP A 135 -3.29 -17.57 3.73
C ASP A 135 -2.79 -16.75 2.53
N ASN A 136 -3.38 -15.58 2.31
CA ASN A 136 -3.03 -14.69 1.18
C ASN A 136 -1.99 -13.62 1.55
N ASN A 137 -1.35 -13.69 2.73
CA ASN A 137 -0.35 -12.71 3.11
C ASN A 137 0.93 -12.94 2.32
N ARG A 138 1.32 -11.95 1.52
CA ARG A 138 2.56 -11.98 0.75
C ARG A 138 3.77 -11.47 1.52
N TRP A 139 3.56 -10.71 2.60
CA TRP A 139 4.64 -10.22 3.47
C TRP A 139 5.09 -11.33 4.41
N LYS A 140 6.16 -12.05 4.08
CA LYS A 140 6.54 -13.28 4.81
C LYS A 140 7.72 -13.05 5.75
N TYR A 141 8.93 -12.97 5.21
CA TYR A 141 10.17 -12.95 5.99
C TYR A 141 10.88 -11.59 5.86
N GLY A 142 11.54 -11.12 6.92
CA GLY A 142 12.50 -10.00 6.83
C GLY A 142 11.98 -8.71 6.19
N MET A 143 10.70 -8.36 6.37
CA MET A 143 10.04 -7.21 5.72
C MET A 143 9.95 -7.29 4.19
N THR A 144 10.06 -8.47 3.59
CA THR A 144 9.98 -8.68 2.14
C THR A 144 8.67 -9.32 1.71
N GLU A 145 8.29 -9.06 0.46
CA GLU A 145 7.16 -9.72 -0.18
C GLU A 145 7.63 -10.98 -0.91
N ARG A 146 7.03 -12.14 -0.60
CA ARG A 146 7.31 -13.38 -1.31
C ARG A 146 6.41 -13.48 -2.54
N ASP A 147 7.03 -13.64 -3.71
CA ASP A 147 6.30 -13.97 -4.92
C ASP A 147 5.81 -15.42 -4.86
N ALA A 148 4.50 -15.61 -5.01
CA ALA A 148 3.88 -16.94 -5.00
C ALA A 148 4.26 -17.79 -6.22
N THR A 149 4.67 -17.15 -7.33
CA THR A 149 5.02 -17.85 -8.57
C THR A 149 6.44 -18.39 -8.53
N SER A 150 7.41 -17.53 -8.20
CA SER A 150 8.82 -17.92 -8.18
C SER A 150 9.30 -18.44 -6.82
N GLY A 151 8.57 -18.17 -5.73
CA GLY A 151 9.01 -18.45 -4.37
C GLY A 151 10.14 -17.53 -3.87
N LEU A 152 10.51 -16.51 -4.65
CA LEU A 152 11.58 -15.58 -4.32
C LEU A 152 11.04 -14.40 -3.53
N ASP A 153 11.83 -13.91 -2.59
CA ASP A 153 11.53 -12.72 -1.82
C ASP A 153 11.97 -11.46 -2.59
N HIS A 154 11.06 -10.52 -2.74
CA HIS A 154 11.28 -9.29 -3.47
C HIS A 154 11.83 -8.18 -2.56
N THR A 155 12.97 -7.63 -2.95
CA THR A 155 13.46 -6.35 -2.46
C THR A 155 13.58 -5.35 -3.62
N TRP A 156 13.88 -4.09 -3.31
CA TRP A 156 13.93 -3.03 -4.31
C TRP A 156 15.02 -3.26 -5.36
N PHE A 157 16.16 -3.80 -4.94
CA PHE A 157 17.33 -3.89 -5.81
C PHE A 157 17.67 -5.32 -6.23
N ARG A 158 17.19 -6.34 -5.50
CA ARG A 158 17.50 -7.75 -5.77
C ARG A 158 16.31 -8.67 -5.50
N LYS A 159 16.45 -9.94 -5.92
CA LYS A 159 15.56 -11.03 -5.50
C LYS A 159 16.35 -11.97 -4.61
N TYR A 160 15.78 -12.29 -3.46
CA TYR A 160 16.36 -13.19 -2.48
C TYR A 160 15.78 -14.59 -2.65
N GLU A 161 16.65 -15.58 -2.60
CA GLU A 161 16.29 -16.99 -2.64
C GLU A 161 16.60 -17.60 -1.27
N ASN A 162 15.57 -18.10 -0.61
CA ASN A 162 15.62 -18.48 0.80
C ASN A 162 16.19 -19.88 1.03
N LEU A 163 16.02 -20.83 0.10
CA LEU A 163 16.49 -22.21 0.25
C LEU A 163 18.02 -22.33 0.16
N SER A 164 18.67 -21.52 -0.67
CA SER A 164 20.13 -21.38 -0.75
C SER A 164 20.68 -20.32 0.19
N GLY A 165 19.81 -19.45 0.71
CA GLY A 165 20.19 -18.34 1.60
C GLY A 165 21.03 -17.27 0.90
N ARG A 166 20.79 -17.03 -0.39
CA ARG A 166 21.60 -16.13 -1.22
C ARG A 166 20.76 -15.21 -2.11
N TRP A 167 21.38 -14.11 -2.53
CA TRP A 167 20.83 -13.27 -3.58
C TRP A 167 20.95 -13.97 -4.94
N THR A 168 19.96 -13.72 -5.79
CA THR A 168 19.95 -14.25 -7.17
C THR A 168 20.83 -13.44 -8.13
N SER A 169 21.28 -12.25 -7.71
CA SER A 169 22.19 -11.39 -8.46
C SER A 169 23.25 -10.79 -7.55
N PRO A 170 24.44 -10.43 -8.10
CA PRO A 170 25.42 -9.66 -7.36
C PRO A 170 24.80 -8.37 -6.81
N ASP A 171 25.22 -7.97 -5.62
CA ASP A 171 24.97 -6.63 -5.09
C ASP A 171 25.46 -5.58 -6.11
N PRO A 172 24.63 -4.61 -6.55
CA PRO A 172 25.05 -3.53 -7.42
C PRO A 172 25.71 -2.35 -6.66
N TYR A 173 25.59 -2.28 -5.34
CA TYR A 173 26.08 -1.16 -4.54
C TYR A 173 27.53 -1.35 -4.09
N HIS A 174 28.48 -0.65 -4.68
CA HIS A 174 29.90 -0.80 -4.30
C HIS A 174 30.21 -0.33 -2.87
N GLY A 175 29.33 0.47 -2.25
CA GLY A 175 29.52 0.96 -0.88
C GLY A 175 29.29 -0.10 0.21
N SER A 176 28.83 -1.30 -0.16
CA SER A 176 28.76 -2.46 0.74
C SER A 176 30.07 -3.25 0.80
N GLU A 177 31.11 -2.88 0.02
CA GLU A 177 32.43 -3.52 0.05
C GLU A 177 33.33 -2.88 1.13
N TYR A 178 33.81 -3.70 2.07
CA TYR A 178 34.67 -3.26 3.16
C TYR A 178 35.93 -4.12 3.28
N ILE A 179 37.10 -3.50 3.14
CA ILE A 179 38.41 -4.18 3.33
C ILE A 179 38.53 -4.76 4.75
N SER A 180 37.96 -4.09 5.75
CA SER A 180 37.93 -4.57 7.14
C SER A 180 37.02 -5.78 7.36
N GLN A 181 36.18 -6.12 6.39
CA GLN A 181 35.29 -7.28 6.45
C GLN A 181 35.35 -8.08 5.14
N PRO A 182 36.30 -9.02 5.01
CA PRO A 182 36.50 -9.78 3.78
C PRO A 182 35.28 -10.53 3.25
N GLN A 183 34.28 -10.85 4.10
CA GLN A 183 33.02 -11.45 3.64
C GLN A 183 32.18 -10.53 2.75
N SER A 184 32.32 -9.21 2.88
CA SER A 184 31.60 -8.22 2.06
C SER A 184 31.93 -8.30 0.57
N PHE A 185 33.07 -8.89 0.20
CA PHE A 185 33.42 -9.13 -1.20
C PHE A 185 32.56 -10.22 -1.84
N ASN A 186 31.86 -11.04 -1.06
CA ASN A 186 30.84 -11.94 -1.59
C ASN A 186 29.54 -11.19 -1.87
N ARG A 187 29.38 -10.74 -3.11
CA ARG A 187 28.22 -9.96 -3.57
C ARG A 187 26.89 -10.73 -3.57
N TYR A 188 26.89 -12.02 -3.23
CA TYR A 188 25.69 -12.87 -3.18
C TYR A 188 25.24 -13.21 -1.75
N SER A 189 26.00 -12.84 -0.71
CA SER A 189 25.61 -13.16 0.67
C SER A 189 24.41 -12.33 1.13
N TYR A 190 23.46 -12.97 1.80
CA TYR A 190 22.39 -12.30 2.52
C TYR A 190 22.83 -11.98 3.94
N SER A 191 22.68 -10.72 4.37
CA SER A 191 22.94 -10.27 5.74
C SER A 191 24.34 -10.66 6.26
N VAL A 192 25.34 -10.71 5.37
CA VAL A 192 26.71 -11.19 5.71
C VAL A 192 26.72 -12.56 6.41
N ASN A 193 25.78 -13.45 6.05
CA ASN A 193 25.51 -14.75 6.67
C ASN A 193 25.15 -14.69 8.17
N ASP A 194 24.65 -13.56 8.68
CA ASP A 194 24.08 -13.42 10.03
C ASP A 194 22.60 -12.99 10.00
N PRO A 195 21.70 -13.81 9.42
CA PRO A 195 20.31 -13.43 9.19
C PRO A 195 19.45 -13.44 10.47
N VAL A 196 19.99 -13.87 11.61
CA VAL A 196 19.31 -13.82 12.92
C VAL A 196 19.41 -12.42 13.53
N ASN A 197 20.53 -11.73 13.30
CA ASN A 197 20.76 -10.40 13.85
C ASN A 197 20.55 -9.28 12.81
N ILE A 198 20.59 -9.62 11.52
CA ILE A 198 20.60 -8.65 10.42
C ILE A 198 19.51 -9.01 9.39
N VAL A 199 18.79 -7.98 8.95
CA VAL A 199 17.80 -8.05 7.87
C VAL A 199 18.18 -7.00 6.81
N ASP A 200 18.02 -7.35 5.54
CA ASP A 200 18.29 -6.49 4.38
C ASP A 200 17.01 -6.24 3.55
N PRO A 201 16.16 -5.28 3.95
CA PRO A 201 14.86 -5.05 3.28
C PRO A 201 14.97 -4.40 1.89
N ASP A 202 16.03 -3.63 1.63
CA ASP A 202 16.25 -2.99 0.33
C ASP A 202 17.04 -3.90 -0.63
N GLY A 203 17.84 -4.80 -0.09
CA GLY A 203 18.68 -5.71 -0.85
C GLY A 203 19.97 -5.05 -1.30
N LEU A 204 20.58 -4.16 -0.51
CA LEU A 204 21.88 -3.51 -0.82
C LEU A 204 22.91 -3.58 0.31
N ASP A 205 22.62 -4.33 1.38
CA ASP A 205 23.49 -4.57 2.53
C ASP A 205 24.35 -3.34 2.93
N GLY A 206 23.68 -2.25 3.28
CA GLY A 206 24.32 -1.15 3.98
C GLY A 206 24.38 -1.47 5.47
N PHE A 207 25.57 -1.65 6.03
CA PHE A 207 25.85 -1.82 7.48
C PHE A 207 25.20 -0.79 8.43
N GLY A 208 24.36 0.13 7.94
CA GLY A 208 23.60 1.15 8.67
C GLY A 208 22.06 0.99 8.68
N ALA A 209 21.46 0.02 7.98
CA ALA A 209 19.99 -0.11 7.95
C ALA A 209 19.42 -0.75 9.24
N THR A 210 20.10 -1.74 9.81
CA THR A 210 19.61 -2.49 10.99
C THR A 210 19.56 -1.66 12.27
N ARG A 211 20.51 -0.74 12.50
CA ARG A 211 20.47 0.14 13.69
C ARG A 211 19.54 1.35 13.51
N ARG A 212 19.30 1.83 12.29
CA ARG A 212 18.38 2.96 12.06
C ARG A 212 16.92 2.52 12.08
N MET A 213 16.57 1.38 11.47
CA MET A 213 15.18 0.93 11.36
C MET A 213 14.58 0.48 12.70
N LEU A 214 15.35 -0.15 13.59
CA LEU A 214 14.88 -0.50 14.95
C LEU A 214 14.62 0.74 15.84
N GLY A 215 15.26 1.87 15.55
CA GLY A 215 14.98 3.16 16.21
C GLY A 215 13.75 3.87 15.64
N SER A 216 13.54 3.80 14.33
CA SER A 216 12.42 4.45 13.63
C SER A 216 11.11 3.63 13.61
N ALA A 217 11.16 2.33 13.88
CA ALA A 217 9.99 1.47 14.07
C ALA A 217 9.33 1.61 15.46
N SER A 218 9.81 2.53 16.30
CA SER A 218 9.04 2.95 17.47
C SER A 218 7.80 3.73 17.01
N CYS A 219 6.66 3.58 17.70
CA CYS A 219 5.44 4.33 17.39
C CYS A 219 5.67 5.86 17.32
N ARG A 220 6.72 6.37 18.00
CA ARG A 220 7.15 7.78 17.92
C ARG A 220 7.86 8.14 16.61
N GLY A 221 8.59 7.20 16.00
CA GLY A 221 9.33 7.40 14.76
C GLY A 221 8.46 7.34 13.52
N LEU A 222 7.42 6.49 13.52
CA LEU A 222 6.57 6.27 12.35
C LEU A 222 5.40 7.28 12.25
N PHE A 223 4.88 7.79 13.37
CA PHE A 223 3.68 8.64 13.39
C PHE A 223 3.88 10.03 14.01
N GLY A 224 5.10 10.36 14.45
CA GLY A 224 5.31 11.55 15.26
C GLY A 224 4.43 11.55 16.53
N PRO A 225 4.21 12.70 17.19
CA PRO A 225 3.40 12.78 18.41
C PRO A 225 1.89 12.74 18.17
N ILE A 226 1.41 12.51 16.93
CA ILE A 226 0.01 12.67 16.58
C ILE A 226 -0.65 11.30 16.47
N ASP A 227 -1.60 11.05 17.37
CA ASP A 227 -2.43 9.84 17.42
C ASP A 227 -3.37 9.77 16.19
N PRO A 228 -3.19 8.79 15.28
CA PRO A 228 -3.98 8.66 14.06
C PRO A 228 -5.46 8.32 14.31
N LEU A 229 -5.83 7.84 15.51
CA LEU A 229 -7.22 7.48 15.84
C LEU A 229 -8.12 8.73 16.00
N LYS A 230 -7.56 9.86 16.43
CA LYS A 230 -8.32 11.11 16.58
C LYS A 230 -8.81 11.72 15.26
N LYS A 231 -8.12 11.45 14.15
CA LYS A 231 -8.50 11.92 12.81
C LYS A 231 -9.66 11.11 12.21
N LEU A 232 -9.77 9.83 12.59
CA LEU A 232 -10.80 8.95 12.07
C LEU A 232 -12.19 9.29 12.66
N ASP A 233 -12.23 9.72 13.92
CA ASP A 233 -13.46 10.16 14.59
C ASP A 233 -14.03 11.46 14.01
N THR A 234 -13.19 12.29 13.38
CA THR A 234 -13.62 13.53 12.75
C THR A 234 -14.34 13.30 11.42
N LEU A 235 -14.01 12.21 10.71
CA LEU A 235 -14.56 11.90 9.39
C LEU A 235 -15.87 11.12 9.43
N LYS A 236 -16.21 10.49 10.56
CA LYS A 236 -17.46 9.72 10.71
C LYS A 236 -18.69 10.58 10.99
N ASN A 237 -18.52 11.87 11.32
CA ASN A 237 -19.59 12.74 11.80
C ASN A 237 -20.17 13.69 10.73
N SER A 238 -19.73 13.59 9.48
CA SER A 238 -20.28 14.40 8.39
C SER A 238 -21.40 13.62 7.67
N ASN A 239 -22.65 13.99 7.94
CA ASN A 239 -23.83 13.49 7.24
C ASN A 239 -23.81 13.97 5.77
N TRP A 240 -23.51 13.07 4.83
CA TRP A 240 -23.49 13.34 3.38
C TRP A 240 -24.59 12.56 2.63
N GLY A 241 -25.78 12.44 3.21
CA GLY A 241 -26.92 11.84 2.51
C GLY A 241 -27.95 12.89 2.18
N GLN A 242 -28.09 13.27 0.89
CA GLN A 242 -29.31 13.80 0.21
C GLN A 242 -29.01 14.78 -0.95
N ALA A 243 -28.24 14.41 -1.98
CA ALA A 243 -27.98 15.36 -3.08
C ALA A 243 -27.97 14.78 -4.51
N CYS A 244 -28.52 13.59 -4.75
CA CYS A 244 -28.64 13.07 -6.12
C CYS A 244 -29.99 12.36 -6.30
N ASP A 245 -30.99 13.10 -6.77
CA ASP A 245 -32.09 12.59 -7.60
C ASP A 245 -31.91 13.20 -9.01
#